data_AF-A0A7J6T2U3-F1
#
_entry.id   AF-A0A7J6T2U3-F1
#
_cell.length_a   1.000
_cell.length_b   1.000
_cell.length_c   1.000
_cell.angle_alpha   90.00
_cell.angle_beta   90.00
_cell.angle_gamma   90.00
#
_symmetry.space_group_name_H-M   'P 1'
#
loop_
_entity.id
_entity.type
_entity.pdbx_description
1 polymer ?
#
loop_
_entity_poly.entity_id
_entity_poly.type
_entity_poly.pdbx_seq_one_letter_code
_entity_poly.pdbx_strand_id
1 'polypeptide(L)'
;VSPETAQVRPYVVCAILRGIQFDEARYQSFIDLQDKLHQNICRRRTLASMGTHDLSKIEGPFTYDALPPDSFTFVPLGQTEEMDGNRMMEVLSHHQQLKAYLPIIKDAPLYPVIRDAKKWEIFDWREGSFPSQAHPLLASHHQF
;
A
#
# COMPACT_ATOMS: atom_id res chain seq x y z
N VAL A 1 -0.22 -17.29 0.26
CA VAL A 1 0.86 -16.88 -0.66
C VAL A 1 0.76 -17.78 -1.87
N SER A 2 0.58 -17.21 -3.06
CA SER A 2 0.49 -18.00 -4.29
C SER A 2 1.89 -18.35 -4.83
N PRO A 3 2.06 -19.47 -5.56
CA PRO A 3 3.35 -19.83 -6.17
C PRO A 3 3.89 -18.79 -7.15
N GLU A 4 3.01 -18.03 -7.79
CA GLU A 4 3.29 -17.03 -8.82
C GLU A 4 4.15 -15.88 -8.26
N THR A 5 4.04 -15.59 -6.96
CA THR A 5 4.84 -14.54 -6.30
C THR A 5 6.34 -14.85 -6.34
N ALA A 6 6.74 -16.13 -6.48
CA ALA A 6 8.15 -16.51 -6.54
C ALA A 6 8.91 -15.89 -7.72
N GLN A 7 8.21 -15.51 -8.79
CA GLN A 7 8.81 -14.93 -10.00
C GLN A 7 9.15 -13.45 -9.83
N VAL A 8 8.55 -12.76 -8.87
CA VAL A 8 8.65 -11.30 -8.72
C VAL A 8 9.06 -10.88 -7.31
N ARG A 9 8.37 -11.40 -6.29
CA ARG A 9 8.66 -11.14 -4.89
C ARG A 9 8.15 -12.32 -4.02
N PRO A 10 9.01 -13.30 -3.70
CA PRO A 10 8.59 -14.57 -3.11
C PRO A 10 8.02 -14.46 -1.70
N TYR A 11 8.41 -13.44 -0.94
CA TYR A 11 8.13 -13.36 0.49
C TYR A 11 7.27 -12.15 0.83
N VAL A 12 6.33 -12.36 1.76
CA VAL A 12 5.53 -11.32 2.40
C VAL A 12 5.50 -11.60 3.90
N VAL A 13 5.60 -10.55 4.70
CA VAL A 13 5.46 -10.60 6.16
C VAL A 13 4.49 -9.50 6.57
N CYS A 14 3.54 -9.84 7.43
CA CYS A 14 2.55 -8.90 7.94
C CYS A 14 2.53 -8.94 9.46
N ALA A 15 2.30 -7.79 10.08
CA ALA A 15 2.09 -7.67 11.52
C ALA A 15 0.91 -6.72 11.79
N ILE A 16 0.15 -7.03 12.84
CA ILE A 16 -0.97 -6.18 13.29
C ILE A 16 -0.54 -5.47 14.57
N LEU A 17 -0.54 -4.15 14.54
CA LEU A 17 -0.34 -3.31 15.71
C LEU A 17 -1.70 -2.91 16.28
N ARG A 18 -2.08 -3.45 17.46
CA ARG A 18 -3.34 -3.12 18.15
C ARG A 18 -3.11 -2.11 19.26
N GLY A 19 -4.08 -1.23 19.49
CA GLY A 19 -4.03 -0.25 20.59
C GLY A 19 -3.10 0.95 20.32
N ILE A 20 -2.73 1.19 19.05
CA ILE A 20 -1.93 2.36 18.68
C ILE A 20 -2.85 3.58 18.55
N GLN A 21 -2.50 4.66 19.26
CA GLN A 21 -3.11 5.97 19.10
C GLN A 21 -2.16 6.84 18.27
N PHE A 22 -2.52 7.05 17.01
CA PHE A 22 -1.83 7.97 16.13
C PHE A 22 -2.33 9.39 16.40
N ASP A 23 -1.44 10.26 16.86
CA ASP A 23 -1.56 11.70 16.67
C ASP A 23 -0.80 12.10 15.38
N GLU A 24 -0.98 13.35 14.94
CA GLU A 24 -0.36 13.85 13.70
C GLU A 24 1.17 13.69 13.71
N ALA A 25 1.82 13.99 14.84
CA ALA A 25 3.27 13.92 14.97
C ALA A 25 3.80 12.48 14.95
N ARG A 26 3.11 11.54 15.61
CA ARG A 26 3.44 10.11 15.61
C ARG A 26 3.19 9.49 14.25
N TYR A 27 2.11 9.88 13.56
CA TYR A 27 1.86 9.41 12.21
C TYR A 27 2.95 9.88 11.26
N GLN A 28 3.32 11.17 11.29
CA GLN A 28 4.41 11.69 10.48
C GLN A 28 5.72 10.97 10.79
N SER A 29 6.05 10.79 12.08
CA SER A 29 7.25 10.05 12.49
C SER A 29 7.25 8.60 12.00
N PHE A 30 6.08 7.97 11.92
CA PHE A 30 5.92 6.61 11.43
C PHE A 30 6.06 6.50 9.91
N ILE A 31 5.57 7.49 9.16
CA ILE A 31 5.82 7.60 7.71
C ILE A 31 7.31 7.87 7.45
N ASP A 32 7.93 8.80 8.19
CA ASP A 32 9.36 9.10 8.07
C ASP A 32 10.23 7.86 8.34
N LEU A 33 9.83 7.03 9.30
CA LEU A 33 10.50 5.76 9.58
C LEU A 33 10.42 4.80 8.38
N GLN A 34 9.23 4.65 7.77
CA GLN A 34 9.05 3.83 6.58
C GLN A 34 9.95 4.32 5.44
N ASP A 35 9.98 5.62 5.18
CA ASP A 35 10.79 6.20 4.12
C ASP A 35 12.30 6.02 4.36
N LYS A 36 12.77 6.20 5.60
CA LYS A 36 14.18 5.95 5.97
C LYS A 36 14.57 4.48 5.78
N LEU A 37 13.69 3.55 6.13
CA LEU A 37 13.90 2.10 5.91
C LEU A 37 13.91 1.77 4.42
N HIS A 38 13.00 2.38 3.65
CA HIS A 38 12.92 2.20 2.20
C HIS A 38 14.16 2.70 1.48
N GLN A 39 14.68 3.86 1.87
CA GLN A 39 15.86 4.45 1.26
C GLN A 39 17.12 3.62 1.53
N ASN A 40 17.33 3.18 2.78
CA ASN A 40 18.56 2.52 3.20
C ASN A 40 18.47 0.99 3.13
N ILE A 41 17.82 0.38 4.14
CA ILE A 41 17.82 -1.08 4.35
C ILE A 41 17.17 -1.80 3.17
N CYS A 42 16.11 -1.23 2.60
CA CYS A 42 15.40 -1.82 1.48
C CYS A 42 16.00 -1.48 0.11
N ARG A 43 17.13 -0.75 0.08
CA ARG A 43 17.80 -0.27 -1.16
C ARG A 43 16.82 0.37 -2.15
N ARG A 44 16.19 1.47 -1.74
CA ARG A 44 15.17 2.18 -2.54
C ARG A 44 14.06 1.24 -3.01
N ARG A 45 13.53 0.46 -2.07
CA ARG A 45 12.42 -0.49 -2.26
C ARG A 45 12.71 -1.69 -3.18
N THR A 46 13.95 -1.83 -3.67
CA THR A 46 14.37 -2.94 -4.52
C THR A 46 14.35 -4.28 -3.77
N LEU A 47 14.82 -4.28 -2.52
CA LEU A 47 14.89 -5.51 -1.71
C LEU A 47 13.59 -5.81 -0.95
N ALA A 48 12.92 -4.78 -0.44
CA ALA A 48 11.67 -4.93 0.31
C ALA A 48 10.84 -3.64 0.20
N SER A 49 9.53 -3.74 0.37
CA SER A 49 8.64 -2.59 0.57
C SER A 49 7.83 -2.84 1.83
N MET A 50 7.29 -1.76 2.38
CA MET A 50 6.45 -1.81 3.56
C MET A 50 5.22 -0.96 3.28
N GLY A 51 4.06 -1.59 3.44
CA GLY A 51 2.76 -0.96 3.36
C GLY A 51 2.11 -0.90 4.73
N THR A 52 1.37 0.18 4.97
CA THR A 52 0.61 0.37 6.20
C THR A 52 -0.83 0.65 5.87
N HIS A 53 -1.71 -0.21 6.40
CA HIS A 53 -3.14 -0.22 6.11
C HIS A 53 -3.94 -0.11 7.40
N ASP A 54 -5.03 0.63 7.33
CA ASP A 54 -6.00 0.70 8.41
C ASP A 54 -6.76 -0.62 8.48
N LEU A 55 -6.51 -1.39 9.54
CA LEU A 55 -7.13 -2.71 9.75
C LEU A 55 -8.66 -2.62 9.81
N SER A 56 -9.24 -1.47 10.19
CA SER A 56 -10.70 -1.30 10.25
C SER A 56 -11.36 -1.29 8.87
N LYS A 57 -10.59 -1.05 7.80
CA LYS A 57 -11.09 -0.93 6.42
C LYS A 57 -10.92 -2.19 5.57
N ILE A 58 -10.19 -3.19 6.07
CA ILE A 58 -9.84 -4.40 5.34
C ILE A 58 -10.29 -5.64 6.11
N GLU A 59 -10.67 -6.70 5.41
CA GLU A 59 -11.19 -7.91 6.04
C GLU A 59 -10.41 -9.16 5.65
N GLY A 60 -10.01 -9.96 6.63
CA GLY A 60 -9.34 -11.23 6.39
C GLY A 60 -10.32 -12.33 5.94
N PRO A 61 -9.84 -13.41 5.28
CA PRO A 61 -8.44 -13.77 5.06
C PRO A 61 -7.72 -12.95 3.97
N PHE A 62 -6.41 -12.72 4.17
CA PHE A 62 -5.55 -12.03 3.19
C PHE A 62 -4.81 -13.02 2.30
N THR A 63 -4.81 -12.76 1.00
CA THR A 63 -4.09 -13.55 -0.01
C THR A 63 -3.03 -12.70 -0.69
N TYR A 64 -1.77 -13.09 -0.55
CA TYR A 64 -0.68 -12.53 -1.34
C TYR A 64 -0.54 -13.29 -2.64
N ASP A 65 -0.63 -12.57 -3.75
CA ASP A 65 -0.68 -13.11 -5.11
C ASP A 65 0.18 -12.28 -6.08
N ALA A 66 0.39 -12.78 -7.31
CA ALA A 66 1.05 -12.06 -8.38
C ALA A 66 0.25 -12.24 -9.68
N LEU A 67 -0.31 -11.14 -10.19
CA LEU A 67 -1.27 -11.15 -11.29
C LEU A 67 -0.79 -10.31 -12.48
N PRO A 68 -1.13 -10.66 -13.73
CA PRO A 68 -0.89 -9.79 -14.88
C PRO A 68 -1.53 -8.40 -14.69
N PRO A 69 -0.89 -7.31 -15.17
CA PRO A 69 -1.34 -5.93 -14.92
C PRO A 69 -2.72 -5.59 -15.51
N ASP A 70 -3.22 -6.36 -16.46
CA ASP A 70 -4.53 -6.23 -17.10
C ASP A 70 -5.63 -7.10 -16.47
N SER A 71 -5.27 -7.94 -15.50
CA SER A 71 -6.19 -8.94 -14.92
C SER A 71 -6.85 -8.52 -13.60
N PHE A 72 -6.56 -7.31 -13.14
CA PHE A 72 -6.95 -6.82 -11.81
C PHE A 72 -7.33 -5.34 -11.87
N THR A 73 -8.23 -4.89 -10.99
CA THR A 73 -8.67 -3.50 -10.91
C THR A 73 -8.78 -3.03 -9.47
N PHE A 74 -8.27 -1.83 -9.20
CA PHE A 74 -8.26 -1.28 -7.86
C PHE A 74 -8.36 0.25 -7.88
N VAL A 75 -8.72 0.83 -6.73
CA VAL A 75 -8.73 2.29 -6.54
C VAL A 75 -7.50 2.67 -5.72
N PRO A 76 -6.49 3.35 -6.32
CA PRO A 76 -5.32 3.79 -5.58
C PRO A 76 -5.67 4.78 -4.48
N LEU A 77 -4.83 4.83 -3.45
CA LEU A 77 -4.99 5.80 -2.38
C LEU A 77 -4.89 7.23 -2.92
N GLY A 78 -5.87 8.08 -2.57
CA GLY A 78 -5.94 9.47 -3.00
C GLY A 78 -6.57 9.65 -4.38
N GLN A 79 -6.96 8.56 -5.04
CA GLN A 79 -7.74 8.57 -6.27
C GLN A 79 -9.18 8.12 -5.99
N THR A 80 -10.09 8.52 -6.88
CA THR A 80 -11.51 8.12 -6.83
C THR A 80 -11.88 7.17 -7.96
N GLU A 81 -11.02 7.04 -8.97
CA GLU A 81 -11.26 6.22 -10.14
C GLU A 81 -10.61 4.84 -9.97
N GLU A 82 -11.36 3.81 -10.33
CA GLU A 82 -10.86 2.44 -10.46
C GLU A 82 -9.97 2.33 -11.70
N MET A 83 -8.82 1.67 -11.56
CA MET A 83 -7.87 1.49 -12.64
C MET A 83 -7.17 0.14 -12.56
N ASP A 84 -6.71 -0.35 -13.70
CA ASP A 84 -5.88 -1.55 -13.79
C ASP A 84 -4.39 -1.23 -13.55
N GLY A 85 -3.55 -2.26 -13.54
CA GLY A 85 -2.11 -2.12 -13.39
C GLY A 85 -1.47 -1.27 -14.49
N ASN A 86 -1.96 -1.35 -15.73
CA ASN A 86 -1.41 -0.58 -16.85
C ASN A 86 -1.68 0.92 -16.69
N ARG A 87 -2.92 1.28 -16.39
CA ARG A 87 -3.35 2.66 -16.15
C ARG A 87 -2.69 3.23 -14.91
N MET A 88 -2.51 2.42 -13.87
CA MET A 88 -1.70 2.79 -12.71
C MET A 88 -0.27 3.16 -13.11
N MET A 89 0.40 2.37 -13.96
CA MET A 89 1.77 2.69 -14.40
C MET A 89 1.85 4.03 -15.13
N GLU A 90 0.84 4.36 -15.93
CA GLU A 90 0.73 5.66 -16.60
C GLU A 90 0.57 6.80 -15.58
N VAL A 91 -0.39 6.68 -14.66
CA VAL A 91 -0.66 7.70 -13.61
C VAL A 91 0.58 7.93 -12.76
N LEU A 92 1.25 6.85 -12.34
CA LEU A 92 2.45 6.93 -11.51
C LEU A 92 3.66 7.48 -12.26
N SER A 93 3.70 7.39 -13.61
CA SER A 93 4.82 7.90 -14.40
C SER A 93 4.94 9.42 -14.35
N HIS A 94 3.81 10.10 -14.11
CA HIS A 94 3.73 11.54 -13.90
C HIS A 94 3.96 11.93 -12.43
N HIS A 95 4.03 10.97 -11.50
CA HIS A 95 4.23 11.22 -10.08
C HIS A 95 5.69 11.58 -9.78
N GLN A 96 5.93 12.72 -9.12
CA GLN A 96 7.29 13.22 -8.92
C GLN A 96 8.18 12.26 -8.11
N GLN A 97 7.62 11.61 -7.09
CA GLN A 97 8.35 10.72 -6.20
C GLN A 97 8.31 9.25 -6.64
N LEU A 98 7.15 8.78 -7.13
CA LEU A 98 6.93 7.36 -7.40
C LEU A 98 7.50 6.90 -8.75
N LYS A 99 7.66 7.82 -9.72
CA LYS A 99 8.25 7.50 -11.04
C LYS A 99 9.62 6.85 -10.95
N ALA A 100 10.39 7.17 -9.90
CA ALA A 100 11.73 6.63 -9.69
C ALA A 100 11.73 5.12 -9.41
N TYR A 101 10.59 4.57 -8.98
CA TYR A 101 10.45 3.17 -8.60
C TYR A 101 9.71 2.31 -9.62
N LEU A 102 9.05 2.92 -10.61
CA LEU A 102 8.38 2.18 -11.68
C LEU A 102 9.30 1.19 -12.43
N PRO A 103 10.58 1.51 -12.73
CA PRO A 103 11.45 0.56 -13.40
C PRO A 103 11.69 -0.75 -12.63
N ILE A 104 11.38 -0.81 -11.33
CA ILE A 104 11.54 -2.02 -10.52
C ILE A 104 10.57 -3.12 -10.97
N ILE A 105 9.36 -2.75 -11.38
CA ILE A 105 8.29 -3.70 -11.71
C ILE A 105 7.75 -3.55 -13.13
N LYS A 106 8.08 -2.47 -13.84
CA LYS A 106 7.52 -2.14 -15.17
C LYS A 106 7.64 -3.28 -16.17
N ASP A 107 8.79 -3.96 -16.18
CA ASP A 107 9.07 -5.03 -17.14
C ASP A 107 8.73 -6.42 -16.57
N ALA A 108 8.16 -6.49 -15.37
CA ALA A 108 7.76 -7.75 -14.75
C ALA A 108 6.44 -8.26 -15.39
N PRO A 109 6.33 -9.58 -15.66
CA PRO A 109 5.13 -10.15 -16.27
C PRO A 109 3.93 -10.18 -15.30
N LEU A 110 4.20 -10.12 -13.99
CA LEU A 110 3.21 -10.22 -12.92
C LEU A 110 3.47 -9.13 -11.89
N TYR A 111 2.42 -8.51 -11.37
CA TYR A 111 2.51 -7.52 -10.31
C TYR A 111 2.06 -8.13 -8.98
N PRO A 112 2.84 -7.96 -7.90
CA PRO A 112 2.45 -8.47 -6.59
C PRO A 112 1.25 -7.70 -6.06
N VAL A 113 0.22 -8.43 -5.60
CA VAL A 113 -1.02 -7.89 -5.05
C VAL A 113 -1.35 -8.57 -3.73
N ILE A 114 -1.89 -7.81 -2.78
CA ILE A 114 -2.48 -8.36 -1.56
C ILE A 114 -3.99 -8.20 -1.68
N ARG A 115 -4.74 -9.30 -1.57
CA ARG A 115 -6.21 -9.30 -1.66
C ARG A 115 -6.80 -9.57 -0.29
N ASP A 116 -7.81 -8.80 0.08
CA ASP A 116 -8.63 -9.06 1.25
C ASP A 116 -9.84 -9.95 0.89
N ALA A 117 -10.62 -10.38 1.88
CA ALA A 117 -11.80 -11.24 1.68
C ALA A 117 -12.89 -10.60 0.83
N LYS A 118 -12.92 -9.26 0.79
CA LYS A 118 -13.88 -8.45 0.03
C LYS A 118 -13.39 -8.10 -1.38
N LYS A 119 -12.24 -8.66 -1.80
CA LYS A 119 -11.58 -8.42 -3.10
C LYS A 119 -11.02 -7.00 -3.27
N TRP A 120 -10.73 -6.28 -2.19
CA TRP A 120 -9.94 -5.05 -2.31
C TRP A 120 -8.49 -5.43 -2.57
N GLU A 121 -7.99 -4.97 -3.70
CA GLU A 121 -6.60 -5.11 -4.11
C GLU A 121 -5.77 -4.04 -3.42
N ILE A 122 -5.07 -4.49 -2.39
CA ILE A 122 -4.10 -3.72 -1.65
C ILE A 122 -2.81 -3.78 -2.47
N PHE A 123 -2.64 -2.77 -3.32
CA PHE A 123 -1.36 -2.52 -3.97
C PHE A 123 -0.46 -1.74 -2.99
N ASP A 124 0.59 -2.40 -2.50
CA ASP A 124 1.57 -1.78 -1.60
C ASP A 124 2.54 -0.88 -2.39
N TRP A 125 2.08 0.33 -2.71
CA TRP A 125 2.94 1.47 -3.05
C TRP A 125 2.32 2.74 -2.47
N ARG A 126 2.48 2.98 -1.16
CA ARG A 126 1.94 4.19 -0.53
C ARG A 126 2.86 5.40 -0.68
N GLU A 127 2.26 6.53 -1.05
CA GLU A 127 2.60 7.84 -0.51
C GLU A 127 1.91 8.01 0.85
N GLY A 128 2.64 8.50 1.84
CA GLY A 128 2.07 8.95 3.10
C GLY A 128 1.32 10.26 2.88
N SER A 129 0.02 10.20 2.61
CA SER A 129 -0.86 11.34 2.85
C SER A 129 -1.99 10.94 3.79
N PHE A 130 -2.26 11.83 4.74
CA PHE A 130 -3.41 11.77 5.64
C PHE A 130 -4.68 11.67 4.78
N PRO A 131 -5.65 10.78 5.08
CA PRO A 131 -6.96 10.93 4.46
C PRO A 131 -7.51 12.29 4.92
N SER A 132 -7.63 13.26 4.00
CA SER A 132 -8.24 14.57 4.24
C SER A 132 -9.75 14.49 4.52
N GLN A 133 -10.25 13.29 4.81
CA GLN A 133 -11.58 13.03 5.34
C GLN A 133 -11.46 12.14 6.58
N ALA A 134 -11.03 12.73 7.69
CA ALA A 134 -11.60 12.33 8.97
C ALA A 134 -13.07 12.74 8.94
N HIS A 135 -13.98 11.77 8.82
CA HIS A 135 -15.40 12.02 8.99
C HIS A 135 -15.63 12.52 10.43
N PRO A 136 -16.33 13.64 10.65
CA PRO A 136 -16.37 14.37 11.93
C PRO A 136 -17.32 13.75 12.98
N LEU A 137 -17.24 12.45 13.25
CA LEU A 137 -18.20 11.76 14.12
C LEU A 137 -17.63 11.05 15.36
N LEU A 138 -16.40 11.33 15.76
CA LEU A 138 -15.84 10.81 17.04
C LEU A 138 -15.22 11.91 17.90
N ALA A 139 -15.82 13.10 17.89
CA ALA A 139 -15.47 14.21 18.78
C ALA A 139 -16.72 14.85 19.40
N SER A 140 -17.58 14.06 20.03
CA SER A 140 -18.49 14.53 21.07
C SER A 140 -19.20 13.35 21.71
N HIS A 141 -18.63 12.81 22.78
CA HIS A 141 -19.33 12.40 23.99
C HIS A 141 -18.30 11.76 24.92
N HIS A 142 -17.79 12.54 25.86
CA HIS A 142 -17.97 12.28 27.28
C HIS A 142 -17.38 13.47 28.05
N GLN A 143 -18.29 14.30 28.56
CA GLN A 143 -18.04 15.13 29.72
C GLN A 143 -17.92 14.23 30.96
N PHE A 144 -17.12 14.73 31.90
CA PHE A 144 -16.73 14.22 33.22
C PHE A 144 -15.46 13.36 33.25
#